data_AF-A0A6G7ZE33-F1
#
_entry.id   AF-A0A6G7ZE33-F1
#
_cell.length_a   1.000
_cell.length_b   1.000
_cell.length_c   1.000
_cell.angle_alpha   90.00
_cell.angle_beta   90.00
_cell.angle_gamma   90.00
#
_symmetry.space_group_name_H-M   'P 1'
#
loop_
_entity.id
_entity.type
_entity.pdbx_description
1 polymer ?
#
loop_
_entity_poly.entity_id
_entity_poly.type
_entity_poly.pdbx_seq_one_letter_code
_entity_poly.pdbx_strand_id
1 'polypeptide(L)'
;MARLGSWIEPFPEGIYVKPADAWVDPSQPKAKALVTHGHADHARGGHGAVWATPETLAIMGVRYGEQQERPVVYGETIRVGEVEVSFVPAGHVLGSAQIVLEYKGERVVVTGDYKRRPDPTCEPFVVTPCDVLITEATFGLPVFVHPDTGSEIDRLLHRLHAEPERCVLVGAYALGKAQRVITELRGRGHEAPIYYHGALERLCRLYEELGVPLGELRPATGATKDELKGRIVIAPPGALNDRWSRRLPDPVTAMASGWMRIRQRARQRNVELPLVISDHCDWEELTRTIREVAPREVWITHGREDALMHWCALHQIKARELNLVGYEDEDD
;
A
#
# COMPACT_ATOMS: atom_id res chain seq x y z
N MET A 1 24.68 -2.40 28.01
CA MET A 1 23.57 -1.58 27.48
C MET A 1 22.32 -2.45 27.44
N ALA A 2 21.15 -1.90 27.77
CA ALA A 2 19.89 -2.59 27.54
C ALA A 2 19.73 -2.89 26.03
N ARG A 3 19.12 -4.02 25.69
CA ARG A 3 18.82 -4.39 24.30
C ARG A 3 17.75 -3.44 23.77
N LEU A 4 18.02 -2.76 22.65
CA LEU A 4 17.03 -1.90 21.99
C LEU A 4 15.77 -2.69 21.65
N GLY A 5 14.61 -2.09 21.88
CA GLY A 5 13.31 -2.66 21.58
C GLY A 5 12.99 -3.92 22.39
N SER A 6 13.55 -4.10 23.60
CA SER A 6 13.30 -5.29 24.45
C SER A 6 11.83 -5.47 24.86
N TRP A 7 11.00 -4.45 24.62
CA TRP A 7 9.57 -4.39 24.89
C TRP A 7 8.70 -4.59 23.63
N ILE A 8 9.34 -4.80 22.48
CA ILE A 8 8.71 -5.15 21.20
C ILE A 8 9.02 -6.61 20.87
N GLU A 9 7.98 -7.41 20.67
CA GLU A 9 8.11 -8.83 20.33
C GLU A 9 7.44 -9.13 18.99
N PRO A 10 8.20 -9.53 17.97
CA PRO A 10 7.62 -10.01 16.72
C PRO A 10 7.04 -11.41 16.92
N PHE A 11 5.85 -11.63 16.39
CA PHE A 11 5.22 -12.93 16.28
C PHE A 11 4.73 -13.13 14.83
N PRO A 12 4.55 -14.38 14.38
CA PRO A 12 3.83 -14.70 13.16
C PRO A 12 2.62 -13.81 12.88
N GLU A 13 1.76 -13.62 13.87
CA GLU A 13 0.51 -12.89 13.67
C GLU A 13 0.61 -11.36 13.78
N GLY A 14 1.79 -10.76 14.00
CA GLY A 14 1.96 -9.32 14.18
C GLY A 14 2.99 -8.95 15.25
N ILE A 15 3.11 -7.66 15.55
CA ILE A 15 4.13 -7.16 16.49
C ILE A 15 3.47 -6.83 17.84
N TYR A 16 3.86 -7.52 18.91
CA TYR A 16 3.35 -7.29 20.25
C TYR A 16 4.15 -6.21 20.99
N VAL A 17 3.44 -5.23 21.54
CA VAL A 17 3.99 -4.13 22.33
C VAL A 17 3.66 -4.36 23.80
N LYS A 18 4.59 -4.98 24.54
CA LYS A 18 4.36 -5.43 25.93
C LYS A 18 3.79 -4.36 26.87
N PRO A 19 4.43 -3.18 27.03
CA PRO A 19 3.95 -2.14 27.95
C PRO A 19 2.61 -1.53 27.56
N ALA A 20 2.17 -1.70 26.31
CA ALA A 20 0.85 -1.26 25.84
C ALA A 20 -0.22 -2.35 25.99
N ASP A 21 0.21 -3.61 26.13
CA ASP A 21 -0.59 -4.81 25.90
C ASP A 21 -1.44 -4.66 24.62
N ALA A 22 -0.76 -4.35 23.52
CA ALA A 22 -1.36 -4.06 22.22
C ALA A 22 -0.54 -4.66 21.08
N TRP A 23 -1.19 -4.87 19.95
CA TRP A 23 -0.59 -5.47 18.76
C TRP A 23 -0.56 -4.46 17.62
N VAL A 24 0.55 -4.35 16.91
CA VAL A 24 0.63 -3.64 15.63
C VAL A 24 0.35 -4.64 14.51
N ASP A 25 -0.58 -4.26 13.61
CA ASP A 25 -1.04 -5.02 12.44
C ASP A 25 -1.29 -6.51 12.71
N PRO A 26 -2.12 -6.86 13.70
CA PRO A 26 -2.42 -8.25 14.00
C PRO A 26 -3.26 -8.92 12.91
N SER A 27 -2.78 -10.05 12.38
CA SER A 27 -3.46 -10.83 11.33
C SER A 27 -4.67 -11.65 11.83
N GLN A 28 -4.94 -11.60 13.14
CA GLN A 28 -6.09 -12.21 13.82
C GLN A 28 -6.68 -11.27 14.88
N PRO A 29 -7.96 -11.43 15.29
CA PRO A 29 -8.56 -10.61 16.35
C PRO A 29 -7.75 -10.58 17.65
N LYS A 30 -7.60 -9.39 18.24
CA LYS A 30 -6.86 -9.11 19.47
C LYS A 30 -7.61 -8.09 20.32
N ALA A 31 -7.30 -8.02 21.61
CA ALA A 31 -7.96 -7.08 22.53
C ALA A 31 -7.68 -5.61 22.16
N LYS A 32 -6.45 -5.28 21.75
CA LYS A 32 -6.03 -3.95 21.29
C LYS A 32 -5.19 -4.08 20.03
N ALA A 33 -5.60 -3.41 18.96
CA ALA A 33 -4.88 -3.36 17.70
C ALA A 33 -4.53 -1.91 17.34
N LEU A 34 -3.27 -1.67 17.01
CA LEU A 34 -2.79 -0.47 16.33
C LEU A 34 -2.65 -0.87 14.85
N VAL A 35 -3.34 -0.20 13.94
CA VAL A 35 -3.37 -0.60 12.52
C VAL A 35 -2.74 0.50 11.67
N THR A 36 -1.72 0.14 10.89
CA THR A 36 -0.98 1.07 10.02
C THR A 36 -1.85 1.53 8.86
N HIS A 37 -2.57 0.62 8.21
CA HIS A 37 -3.44 0.92 7.08
C HIS A 37 -4.45 -0.20 6.77
N GLY A 38 -5.39 0.06 5.86
CA GLY A 38 -6.56 -0.78 5.60
C GLY A 38 -6.39 -1.95 4.63
N HIS A 39 -5.18 -2.33 4.23
CA HIS A 39 -5.00 -3.56 3.43
C HIS A 39 -5.26 -4.80 4.28
N ALA A 40 -5.63 -5.90 3.61
CA ALA A 40 -6.10 -7.08 4.29
C ALA A 40 -4.97 -7.84 4.99
N ASP A 41 -3.74 -7.73 4.58
CA ASP A 41 -2.58 -8.30 5.26
C ASP A 41 -2.24 -7.54 6.55
N HIS A 42 -2.59 -6.25 6.67
CA HIS A 42 -2.36 -5.44 7.87
C HIS A 42 -3.58 -5.28 8.79
N ALA A 43 -4.79 -5.31 8.23
CA ALA A 43 -6.04 -5.04 8.94
C ALA A 43 -6.96 -6.25 9.01
N ARG A 44 -7.55 -6.43 10.19
CA ARG A 44 -8.59 -7.43 10.46
C ARG A 44 -9.75 -6.81 11.25
N GLY A 45 -10.92 -7.40 11.10
CA GLY A 45 -12.07 -7.05 11.92
C GLY A 45 -12.09 -7.83 13.23
N GLY A 46 -12.89 -7.36 14.20
CA GLY A 46 -13.22 -8.12 15.42
C GLY A 46 -12.28 -7.88 16.60
N HIS A 47 -11.44 -6.84 16.56
CA HIS A 47 -10.64 -6.42 17.70
C HIS A 47 -11.51 -5.78 18.80
N GLY A 48 -11.04 -5.87 20.06
CA GLY A 48 -11.71 -5.23 21.20
C GLY A 48 -11.60 -3.69 21.19
N ALA A 49 -10.51 -3.16 20.62
CA ALA A 49 -10.31 -1.74 20.33
C ALA A 49 -9.29 -1.61 19.18
N VAL A 50 -9.56 -0.70 18.25
CA VAL A 50 -8.74 -0.44 17.05
C VAL A 50 -8.31 1.02 17.02
N TRP A 51 -7.02 1.28 17.12
CA TRP A 51 -6.43 2.59 16.87
C TRP A 51 -5.86 2.65 15.47
N ALA A 52 -6.35 3.60 14.69
CA ALA A 52 -5.83 3.91 13.36
C ALA A 52 -6.25 5.34 12.99
N THR A 53 -5.78 5.81 11.85
CA THR A 53 -6.27 7.07 11.26
C THR A 53 -7.76 6.97 10.93
N PRO A 54 -8.51 8.09 10.95
CA PRO A 54 -9.93 8.09 10.61
C PRO A 54 -10.23 7.42 9.25
N GLU A 55 -9.39 7.65 8.26
CA GLU A 55 -9.54 7.10 6.92
C GLU A 55 -9.29 5.59 6.90
N THR A 56 -8.28 5.10 7.64
CA THR A 56 -8.04 3.66 7.80
C THR A 56 -9.22 2.98 8.49
N LEU A 57 -9.79 3.59 9.53
CA LEU A 57 -10.98 3.06 10.21
C LEU A 57 -12.19 3.01 9.25
N ALA A 58 -12.39 4.05 8.43
CA ALA A 58 -13.46 4.05 7.43
C ALA A 58 -13.27 2.94 6.37
N ILE A 59 -12.04 2.70 5.92
CA ILE A 59 -11.70 1.59 5.02
C ILE A 59 -12.00 0.24 5.69
N MET A 60 -11.61 0.08 6.96
CA MET A 60 -11.94 -1.11 7.74
C MET A 60 -13.45 -1.29 7.89
N GLY A 61 -14.21 -0.22 8.10
CA GLY A 61 -15.67 -0.23 8.15
C GLY A 61 -16.31 -0.76 6.86
N VAL A 62 -15.78 -0.35 5.70
CA VAL A 62 -16.23 -0.88 4.40
C VAL A 62 -15.92 -2.38 4.27
N ARG A 63 -14.74 -2.83 4.71
CA ARG A 63 -14.30 -4.23 4.54
C ARG A 63 -14.92 -5.19 5.55
N TYR A 64 -15.01 -4.80 6.81
CA TYR A 64 -15.25 -5.67 7.96
C TYR A 64 -16.48 -5.29 8.78
N GLY A 65 -17.15 -4.17 8.46
CA GLY A 65 -18.26 -3.64 9.24
C GLY A 65 -17.81 -2.83 10.45
N GLU A 66 -18.73 -2.51 11.35
CA GLU A 66 -18.48 -1.70 12.54
C GLU A 66 -17.37 -2.27 13.42
N GLN A 67 -16.43 -1.41 13.84
CA GLN A 67 -15.31 -1.76 14.73
C GLN A 67 -15.42 -0.98 16.06
N GLN A 68 -14.67 -1.41 17.06
CA GLN A 68 -14.49 -0.65 18.30
C GLN A 68 -13.41 0.43 18.10
N GLU A 69 -13.77 1.46 17.34
CA GLU A 69 -12.86 2.45 16.78
C GLU A 69 -12.29 3.42 17.83
N ARG A 70 -11.01 3.77 17.66
CA ARG A 70 -10.27 4.76 18.44
C ARG A 70 -9.46 5.62 17.44
N PRO A 71 -10.09 6.58 16.75
CA PRO A 71 -9.41 7.37 15.74
C PRO A 71 -8.24 8.15 16.34
N VAL A 72 -7.12 8.20 15.62
CA VAL A 72 -5.94 9.00 15.95
C VAL A 72 -5.56 9.79 14.71
N VAL A 73 -5.70 11.12 14.77
CA VAL A 73 -5.32 11.98 13.65
C VAL A 73 -3.80 12.17 13.60
N TYR A 74 -3.26 12.45 12.43
CA TYR A 74 -1.82 12.73 12.31
C TYR A 74 -1.39 13.86 13.24
N GLY A 75 -0.26 13.68 13.92
CA GLY A 75 0.28 14.64 14.90
C GLY A 75 -0.36 14.58 16.29
N GLU A 76 -1.39 13.76 16.50
CA GLU A 76 -1.89 13.44 17.83
C GLU A 76 -1.01 12.37 18.50
N THR A 77 -0.73 12.56 19.79
CA THR A 77 -0.10 11.56 20.64
C THR A 77 -1.10 11.09 21.68
N ILE A 78 -1.33 9.78 21.72
CA ILE A 78 -2.18 9.12 22.70
C ILE A 78 -1.35 8.22 23.63
N ARG A 79 -1.95 7.81 24.75
CA ARG A 79 -1.35 6.85 25.68
C ARG A 79 -2.06 5.51 25.56
N VAL A 80 -1.32 4.44 25.25
CA VAL A 80 -1.82 3.05 25.26
C VAL A 80 -0.98 2.24 26.24
N GLY A 81 -1.57 1.89 27.39
CA GLY A 81 -0.83 1.34 28.53
C GLY A 81 0.24 2.33 29.01
N GLU A 82 1.50 1.91 29.05
CA GLU A 82 2.63 2.77 29.41
C GLU A 82 3.32 3.45 28.20
N VAL A 83 2.82 3.22 26.97
CA VAL A 83 3.46 3.68 25.72
C VAL A 83 2.77 4.92 25.18
N GLU A 84 3.56 5.90 24.76
CA GLU A 84 3.06 7.02 23.94
C GLU A 84 3.06 6.59 22.47
N VAL A 85 1.90 6.71 21.83
CA VAL A 85 1.66 6.26 20.46
C VAL A 85 1.21 7.45 19.63
N SER A 86 1.83 7.65 18.47
CA SER A 86 1.37 8.63 17.48
C SER A 86 1.43 8.04 16.08
N PHE A 87 0.65 8.63 15.18
CA PHE A 87 0.52 8.20 13.80
C PHE A 87 1.10 9.30 12.89
N VAL A 88 1.94 8.91 11.96
CA VAL A 88 2.65 9.82 11.04
C VAL A 88 2.44 9.32 9.60
N PRO A 89 2.23 10.17 8.59
CA PRO A 89 1.96 9.72 7.23
C PRO A 89 2.99 8.74 6.65
N ALA A 90 2.49 7.66 6.02
CA ALA A 90 3.31 6.65 5.33
C ALA A 90 3.34 6.80 3.79
N GLY A 91 2.44 7.60 3.19
CA GLY A 91 2.40 7.80 1.72
C GLY A 91 2.02 6.57 0.89
N HIS A 92 1.49 5.52 1.52
CA HIS A 92 1.16 4.25 0.85
C HIS A 92 -0.24 4.27 0.22
N VAL A 93 -1.28 4.45 1.05
CA VAL A 93 -2.70 4.56 0.64
C VAL A 93 -3.43 5.60 1.50
N LEU A 94 -4.67 5.96 1.17
CA LEU A 94 -5.46 6.91 1.97
C LEU A 94 -5.50 6.47 3.45
N GLY A 95 -5.04 7.34 4.35
CA GLY A 95 -4.96 7.06 5.79
C GLY A 95 -3.74 6.25 6.24
N SER A 96 -2.86 5.78 5.35
CA SER A 96 -1.74 4.93 5.77
C SER A 96 -0.76 5.67 6.67
N ALA A 97 -0.37 5.04 7.77
CA ALA A 97 0.44 5.65 8.80
C ALA A 97 1.59 4.75 9.27
N GLN A 98 2.73 5.39 9.52
CA GLN A 98 3.77 4.89 10.40
C GLN A 98 3.28 5.03 11.84
N ILE A 99 3.45 3.98 12.64
CA ILE A 99 3.13 3.99 14.06
C ILE A 99 4.42 4.26 14.84
N VAL A 100 4.45 5.39 15.54
CA VAL A 100 5.55 5.82 16.39
C VAL A 100 5.24 5.42 17.82
N LEU A 101 6.13 4.65 18.44
CA LEU A 101 6.00 4.14 19.79
C LEU A 101 7.15 4.69 20.65
N GLU A 102 6.82 5.36 21.75
CA GLU A 102 7.80 5.87 22.70
C GLU A 102 7.62 5.24 24.09
N TYR A 103 8.71 4.67 24.61
CA TYR A 103 8.73 4.06 25.94
C TYR A 103 10.10 4.21 26.60
N LYS A 104 10.13 4.77 27.81
CA LYS A 104 11.36 4.95 28.62
C LYS A 104 12.52 5.64 27.86
N GLY A 105 12.19 6.60 27.00
CA GLY A 105 13.16 7.38 26.23
C GLY A 105 13.72 6.66 24.99
N GLU A 106 13.15 5.50 24.63
CA GLU A 106 13.45 4.80 23.38
C GLU A 106 12.28 4.97 22.40
N ARG A 107 12.59 5.27 21.14
CA ARG A 107 11.60 5.42 20.06
C ARG A 107 11.71 4.29 19.05
N VAL A 108 10.60 3.58 18.83
CA VAL A 108 10.45 2.57 17.79
C VAL A 108 9.43 3.06 16.77
N VAL A 109 9.74 2.97 15.49
CA VAL A 109 8.81 3.30 14.40
C VAL A 109 8.52 2.05 13.61
N VAL A 110 7.24 1.68 13.50
CA VAL A 110 6.74 0.67 12.56
C VAL A 110 6.23 1.40 11.33
N THR A 111 6.87 1.20 10.18
CA THR A 111 6.48 1.94 8.97
C THR A 111 5.13 1.51 8.41
N GLY A 112 4.74 0.25 8.66
CA GLY A 112 3.79 -0.44 7.77
C GLY A 112 4.34 -0.48 6.35
N ASP A 113 3.46 -0.56 5.38
CA ASP A 113 3.79 -0.26 3.99
C ASP A 113 3.92 1.24 3.79
N TYR A 114 4.91 1.65 2.99
CA TYR A 114 5.18 3.06 2.76
C TYR A 114 5.75 3.31 1.38
N LYS A 115 5.48 4.52 0.87
CA LYS A 115 6.03 5.01 -0.39
C LYS A 115 6.43 6.46 -0.27
N ARG A 116 7.58 6.78 -0.85
CA ARG A 116 8.11 8.16 -0.87
C ARG A 116 7.64 8.99 -2.05
N ARG A 117 7.25 8.35 -3.15
CA ARG A 117 6.75 9.05 -4.34
C ARG A 117 5.46 9.77 -4.00
N PRO A 118 5.25 10.98 -4.56
CA PRO A 118 3.96 11.65 -4.46
C PRO A 118 2.82 10.73 -4.90
N ASP A 119 1.72 10.84 -4.17
CA ASP A 119 0.48 10.15 -4.43
C ASP A 119 -0.65 11.17 -4.17
N PRO A 120 -1.47 11.49 -5.17
CA PRO A 120 -2.54 12.47 -5.01
C PRO A 120 -3.71 11.97 -4.15
N THR A 121 -3.67 10.72 -3.67
CA THR A 121 -4.73 10.09 -2.87
C THR A 121 -4.39 9.96 -1.38
N CYS A 122 -3.19 10.34 -0.94
CA CYS A 122 -2.79 10.26 0.47
C CYS A 122 -1.73 11.29 0.86
N GLU A 123 -1.56 11.48 2.17
CA GLU A 123 -0.52 12.37 2.71
C GLU A 123 0.89 11.81 2.42
N PRO A 124 1.86 12.66 2.05
CA PRO A 124 3.20 12.21 1.68
C PRO A 124 3.96 11.62 2.87
N PHE A 125 4.80 10.62 2.60
CA PHE A 125 5.66 10.02 3.62
C PHE A 125 6.51 11.05 4.37
N VAL A 126 6.52 10.94 5.71
CA VAL A 126 7.32 11.80 6.59
C VAL A 126 8.49 11.01 7.16
N VAL A 127 9.71 11.49 6.94
CA VAL A 127 10.92 10.90 7.56
C VAL A 127 10.87 11.10 9.07
N THR A 128 10.87 10.00 9.83
CA THR A 128 10.70 10.01 11.29
C THR A 128 11.92 9.38 11.99
N PRO A 129 12.84 10.18 12.55
CA PRO A 129 14.00 9.67 13.28
C PRO A 129 13.62 8.83 14.49
N CYS A 130 14.32 7.71 14.72
CA CYS A 130 14.05 6.74 15.79
C CYS A 130 15.29 5.93 16.20
N ASP A 131 15.19 5.19 17.30
CA ASP A 131 16.24 4.24 17.70
C ASP A 131 16.14 2.93 16.92
N VAL A 132 14.91 2.44 16.73
CA VAL A 132 14.61 1.21 15.98
C VAL A 132 13.61 1.52 14.87
N LEU A 133 13.99 1.24 13.63
CA LEU A 133 13.11 1.32 12.48
C LEU A 133 12.66 -0.09 12.09
N ILE A 134 11.37 -0.37 12.16
CA ILE A 134 10.76 -1.59 11.65
C ILE A 134 10.18 -1.25 10.26
N THR A 135 10.80 -1.77 9.19
CA THR A 135 10.51 -1.41 7.79
C THR A 135 10.08 -2.61 6.95
N GLU A 136 9.18 -2.40 6.00
CA GLU A 136 8.92 -3.34 4.90
C GLU A 136 10.13 -3.48 3.96
N ALA A 137 10.12 -4.52 3.13
CA ALA A 137 11.10 -4.81 2.09
C ALA A 137 10.45 -5.44 0.84
N THR A 138 9.23 -5.00 0.47
CA THR A 138 8.44 -5.58 -0.63
C THR A 138 9.24 -5.57 -1.94
N PHE A 139 9.92 -4.45 -2.22
CA PHE A 139 10.87 -4.31 -3.32
C PHE A 139 12.32 -4.22 -2.84
N GLY A 140 12.67 -5.00 -1.82
CA GLY A 140 13.98 -5.04 -1.16
C GLY A 140 15.13 -5.63 -1.98
N LEU A 141 15.07 -5.65 -3.31
CA LEU A 141 16.16 -6.10 -4.19
C LEU A 141 16.61 -4.97 -5.12
N PRO A 142 17.93 -4.80 -5.38
CA PRO A 142 18.47 -3.75 -6.26
C PRO A 142 17.91 -3.69 -7.69
N VAL A 143 17.29 -4.76 -8.18
CA VAL A 143 16.66 -4.81 -9.51
C VAL A 143 15.38 -3.97 -9.58
N PHE A 144 14.73 -3.71 -8.43
CA PHE A 144 13.54 -2.90 -8.33
C PHE A 144 13.92 -1.44 -8.20
N VAL A 145 13.81 -0.75 -9.33
CA VAL A 145 13.89 0.71 -9.44
C VAL A 145 12.68 1.14 -10.24
N HIS A 146 11.81 1.94 -9.64
CA HIS A 146 10.56 2.35 -10.28
C HIS A 146 10.80 3.59 -11.16
N PRO A 147 10.25 3.61 -12.40
CA PRO A 147 10.29 4.82 -13.22
C PRO A 147 9.41 5.93 -12.63
N ASP A 148 9.48 7.12 -13.21
CA ASP A 148 8.51 8.18 -12.91
C ASP A 148 7.07 7.68 -13.17
N THR A 149 6.17 7.85 -12.20
CA THR A 149 4.78 7.39 -12.31
C THR A 149 4.07 8.03 -13.49
N GLY A 150 4.33 9.31 -13.72
CA GLY A 150 3.78 10.05 -14.85
C GLY A 150 4.16 9.47 -16.21
N SER A 151 5.40 9.01 -16.37
CA SER A 151 5.85 8.35 -17.60
C SER A 151 5.10 7.04 -17.89
N GLU A 152 4.70 6.29 -16.87
CA GLU A 152 3.89 5.08 -17.03
C GLU A 152 2.44 5.41 -17.40
N ILE A 153 1.89 6.50 -16.87
CA ILE A 153 0.57 6.99 -17.24
C ILE A 153 0.57 7.50 -18.69
N ASP A 154 1.63 8.19 -19.13
CA ASP A 154 1.78 8.61 -20.52
C ASP A 154 1.81 7.41 -21.47
N ARG A 155 2.48 6.31 -21.08
CA ARG A 155 2.47 5.04 -21.83
C ARG A 155 1.07 4.44 -21.93
N LEU A 156 0.28 4.48 -20.85
CA LEU A 156 -1.12 4.04 -20.85
C LEU A 156 -1.96 4.88 -21.82
N LEU A 157 -1.88 6.21 -21.73
CA LEU A 157 -2.65 7.12 -22.57
C LEU A 157 -2.24 7.00 -24.05
N HIS A 158 -0.94 6.85 -24.33
CA HIS A 158 -0.46 6.59 -25.68
C HIS A 158 -1.07 5.30 -26.24
N ARG A 159 -1.10 4.22 -25.44
CA ARG A 159 -1.70 2.95 -25.85
C ARG A 159 -3.20 3.08 -26.10
N LEU A 160 -3.91 3.81 -25.25
CA LEU A 160 -5.33 4.11 -25.42
C LEU A 160 -5.62 4.81 -26.75
N HIS A 161 -4.87 5.87 -27.07
CA HIS A 161 -5.08 6.64 -28.30
C HIS A 161 -4.67 5.89 -29.57
N ALA A 162 -3.73 4.95 -29.47
CA ALA A 162 -3.30 4.11 -30.60
C ALA A 162 -4.33 3.04 -30.98
N GLU A 163 -5.25 2.68 -30.07
CA GLU A 163 -6.17 1.55 -30.23
C GLU A 163 -7.64 1.98 -29.99
N PRO A 164 -8.21 2.91 -30.80
CA PRO A 164 -9.53 3.49 -30.54
C PRO A 164 -10.68 2.49 -30.60
N GLU A 165 -10.51 1.35 -31.27
CA GLU A 165 -11.52 0.29 -31.39
C GLU A 165 -11.46 -0.73 -30.24
N ARG A 166 -10.46 -0.63 -29.36
CA ARG A 166 -10.24 -1.51 -28.20
C ARG A 166 -10.44 -0.72 -26.91
N CYS A 167 -10.65 -1.40 -25.79
CA CYS A 167 -10.50 -0.78 -24.48
C CYS A 167 -9.13 -1.11 -23.87
N VAL A 168 -8.64 -0.29 -22.94
CA VAL A 168 -7.48 -0.64 -22.12
C VAL A 168 -7.96 -1.15 -20.76
N LEU A 169 -7.74 -2.42 -20.47
CA LEU A 169 -8.09 -3.05 -19.20
C LEU A 169 -6.90 -2.99 -18.25
N VAL A 170 -6.99 -2.20 -17.19
CA VAL A 170 -5.92 -1.99 -16.21
C VAL A 170 -6.17 -2.81 -14.95
N GLY A 171 -5.24 -3.73 -14.67
CA GLY A 171 -5.20 -4.46 -13.40
C GLY A 171 -4.62 -3.61 -12.30
N ALA A 172 -5.40 -3.33 -11.26
CA ALA A 172 -4.99 -2.58 -10.08
C ALA A 172 -5.73 -3.10 -8.84
N TYR A 173 -5.04 -3.17 -7.70
CA TYR A 173 -5.67 -3.52 -6.41
C TYR A 173 -6.81 -2.56 -6.09
N ALA A 174 -7.87 -3.10 -5.49
CA ALA A 174 -9.10 -2.35 -5.24
C ALA A 174 -8.94 -1.25 -4.18
N LEU A 175 -7.95 -1.36 -3.29
CA LEU A 175 -7.54 -0.33 -2.35
C LEU A 175 -6.20 0.25 -2.80
N GLY A 176 -6.05 1.58 -2.75
CA GLY A 176 -4.81 2.27 -3.11
C GLY A 176 -4.61 2.38 -4.62
N LYS A 177 -4.14 1.29 -5.24
CA LYS A 177 -3.62 1.31 -6.61
C LYS A 177 -4.64 1.79 -7.64
N ALA A 178 -5.88 1.32 -7.55
CA ALA A 178 -6.93 1.73 -8.47
C ALA A 178 -7.21 3.24 -8.38
N GLN A 179 -7.36 3.77 -7.17
CA GLN A 179 -7.65 5.18 -6.93
C GLN A 179 -6.46 6.06 -7.34
N ARG A 180 -5.24 5.61 -7.08
CA ARG A 180 -4.03 6.30 -7.56
C ARG A 180 -3.95 6.34 -9.09
N VAL A 181 -4.15 5.22 -9.78
CA VAL A 181 -4.14 5.21 -11.25
C VAL A 181 -5.20 6.15 -11.82
N ILE A 182 -6.41 6.18 -11.23
CA ILE A 182 -7.49 7.10 -11.64
C ILE A 182 -7.06 8.56 -11.49
N THR A 183 -6.57 8.94 -10.31
CA THR A 183 -6.20 10.33 -10.02
C THR A 183 -4.99 10.80 -10.80
N GLU A 184 -4.00 9.93 -11.04
CA GLU A 184 -2.86 10.21 -11.92
C GLU A 184 -3.32 10.43 -13.38
N LEU A 185 -4.30 9.63 -13.87
CA LEU A 185 -4.93 9.87 -15.17
C LEU A 185 -5.63 11.22 -15.24
N ARG A 186 -6.36 11.61 -14.17
CA ARG A 186 -6.98 12.95 -14.09
C ARG A 186 -5.93 14.05 -14.08
N GLY A 187 -4.85 13.90 -13.33
CA GLY A 187 -3.71 14.84 -13.30
C GLY A 187 -3.03 15.01 -14.66
N ARG A 188 -3.15 14.01 -15.55
CA ARG A 188 -2.70 14.05 -16.94
C ARG A 188 -3.75 14.52 -17.95
N GLY A 189 -4.89 15.03 -17.48
CA GLY A 189 -5.95 15.60 -18.32
C GLY A 189 -6.89 14.58 -18.95
N HIS A 190 -6.88 13.32 -18.49
CA HIS A 190 -7.88 12.35 -18.93
C HIS A 190 -9.24 12.65 -18.30
N GLU A 191 -10.10 13.38 -18.99
CA GLU A 191 -11.44 13.76 -18.51
C GLU A 191 -12.55 12.76 -18.86
N ALA A 192 -12.27 11.85 -19.80
CA ALA A 192 -13.23 10.84 -20.22
C ALA A 192 -13.67 9.92 -19.05
N PRO A 193 -14.90 9.36 -19.09
CA PRO A 193 -15.35 8.40 -18.08
C PRO A 193 -14.38 7.21 -17.99
N ILE A 194 -13.99 6.86 -16.77
CA ILE A 194 -13.24 5.63 -16.49
C ILE A 194 -14.24 4.58 -16.03
N TYR A 195 -14.17 3.41 -16.65
CA TYR A 195 -15.03 2.30 -16.28
C TYR A 195 -14.37 1.42 -15.21
N TYR A 196 -15.16 0.80 -14.35
CA TYR A 196 -14.63 -0.04 -13.28
C TYR A 196 -15.36 -1.39 -13.17
N HIS A 197 -14.62 -2.39 -12.70
CA HIS A 197 -15.17 -3.64 -12.19
C HIS A 197 -15.82 -3.42 -10.81
N GLY A 198 -17.01 -4.00 -10.56
CA GLY A 198 -17.79 -3.74 -9.34
C GLY A 198 -17.08 -3.98 -8.00
N ALA A 199 -16.02 -4.80 -7.99
CA ALA A 199 -15.15 -4.98 -6.80
C ALA A 199 -14.47 -3.68 -6.32
N LEU A 200 -14.32 -2.67 -7.18
CA LEU A 200 -13.71 -1.38 -6.84
C LEU A 200 -14.72 -0.38 -6.26
N GLU A 201 -16.02 -0.60 -6.51
CA GLU A 201 -17.07 0.39 -6.31
C GLU A 201 -17.11 0.97 -4.90
N ARG A 202 -17.14 0.10 -3.90
CA ARG A 202 -17.28 0.52 -2.49
C ARG A 202 -16.09 1.36 -2.01
N LEU A 203 -14.88 1.02 -2.45
CA LEU A 203 -13.67 1.73 -2.04
C LEU A 203 -13.43 3.01 -2.84
N CYS A 204 -13.72 3.02 -4.14
CA CYS A 204 -13.70 4.26 -4.93
C CYS A 204 -14.71 5.27 -4.37
N ARG A 205 -15.93 4.82 -4.08
CA ARG A 205 -16.95 5.67 -3.46
C ARG A 205 -16.49 6.22 -2.10
N LEU A 206 -15.89 5.38 -1.25
CA LEU A 206 -15.34 5.85 0.02
C LEU A 206 -14.27 6.93 -0.18
N TYR A 207 -13.37 6.76 -1.15
CA TYR A 207 -12.34 7.76 -1.46
C TYR A 207 -12.97 9.10 -1.87
N GLU A 208 -14.03 9.08 -2.70
CA GLU A 208 -14.78 10.30 -3.05
C GLU A 208 -15.48 10.93 -1.84
N GLU A 209 -16.11 10.13 -0.98
CA GLU A 209 -16.74 10.60 0.26
C GLU A 209 -15.73 11.24 1.23
N LEU A 210 -14.47 10.79 1.19
CA LEU A 210 -13.34 11.34 1.94
C LEU A 210 -12.59 12.46 1.18
N GLY A 211 -13.11 12.92 0.04
CA GLY A 211 -12.62 14.12 -0.65
C GLY A 211 -11.58 13.88 -1.74
N VAL A 212 -11.30 12.63 -2.12
CA VAL A 212 -10.40 12.33 -3.26
C VAL A 212 -11.18 12.44 -4.57
N PRO A 213 -10.82 13.38 -5.49
CA PRO A 213 -11.59 13.62 -6.70
C PRO A 213 -11.27 12.59 -7.79
N LEU A 214 -12.03 11.48 -7.82
CA LEU A 214 -11.86 10.43 -8.84
C LEU A 214 -12.45 10.80 -10.21
N GLY A 215 -13.32 11.81 -10.26
CA GLY A 215 -14.01 12.24 -11.47
C GLY A 215 -15.07 11.23 -11.91
N GLU A 216 -15.47 11.28 -13.19
CA GLU A 216 -16.57 10.42 -13.65
C GLU A 216 -16.15 8.94 -13.73
N LEU A 217 -16.75 8.12 -12.86
CA LEU A 217 -16.61 6.67 -12.82
C LEU A 217 -17.91 5.98 -13.25
N ARG A 218 -17.82 4.94 -14.06
CA ARG A 218 -18.98 4.16 -14.53
C ARG A 218 -18.76 2.65 -14.35
N PRO A 219 -19.78 1.87 -13.93
CA PRO A 219 -19.63 0.43 -13.90
C PRO A 219 -19.45 -0.12 -15.32
N ALA A 220 -18.47 -1.00 -15.53
CA ALA A 220 -18.31 -1.70 -16.81
C ALA A 220 -19.37 -2.78 -17.02
N THR A 221 -19.92 -3.31 -15.92
CA THR A 221 -21.04 -4.25 -15.98
C THR A 221 -22.29 -3.53 -16.48
N GLY A 222 -22.84 -4.00 -17.60
CA GLY A 222 -24.01 -3.41 -18.24
C GLY A 222 -23.69 -2.42 -19.37
N ALA A 223 -22.43 -1.99 -19.49
CA ALA A 223 -21.99 -1.20 -20.63
C ALA A 223 -21.91 -2.07 -21.89
N THR A 224 -22.28 -1.49 -23.03
CA THR A 224 -22.12 -2.11 -24.35
C THR A 224 -20.64 -2.08 -24.77
N LYS A 225 -20.28 -2.96 -25.71
CA LYS A 225 -18.92 -2.97 -26.27
C LYS A 225 -18.56 -1.62 -26.91
N ASP A 226 -19.50 -1.00 -27.61
CA ASP A 226 -19.25 0.28 -28.29
C ASP A 226 -19.04 1.43 -27.29
N GLU A 227 -19.69 1.42 -26.12
CA GLU A 227 -19.42 2.39 -25.06
C GLU A 227 -18.01 2.26 -24.46
N LEU A 228 -17.46 1.04 -24.46
CA LEU A 228 -16.17 0.73 -23.86
C LEU A 228 -14.99 0.91 -24.84
N LYS A 229 -15.23 1.00 -26.15
CA LYS A 229 -14.18 1.30 -27.14
C LYS A 229 -13.51 2.64 -26.85
N GLY A 230 -12.18 2.67 -26.90
CA GLY A 230 -11.39 3.86 -26.59
C GLY A 230 -11.51 4.32 -25.13
N ARG A 231 -11.95 3.44 -24.22
CA ARG A 231 -12.05 3.73 -22.78
C ARG A 231 -11.04 2.93 -21.96
N ILE A 232 -10.77 3.46 -20.78
CA ILE A 232 -10.03 2.77 -19.73
C ILE A 232 -11.03 2.03 -18.85
N VAL A 233 -10.76 0.76 -18.59
CA VAL A 233 -11.50 -0.08 -17.64
C VAL A 233 -10.52 -0.51 -16.54
N ILE A 234 -10.84 -0.31 -15.27
CA ILE A 234 -10.00 -0.73 -14.16
C ILE A 234 -10.64 -1.92 -13.44
N ALA A 235 -9.84 -2.94 -13.15
CA ALA A 235 -10.30 -4.14 -12.45
C ALA A 235 -9.23 -4.70 -11.51
N PRO A 236 -9.61 -5.53 -10.51
CA PRO A 236 -8.63 -6.26 -9.72
C PRO A 236 -7.79 -7.19 -10.62
N PRO A 237 -6.52 -7.48 -10.28
CA PRO A 237 -5.66 -8.36 -11.08
C PRO A 237 -6.30 -9.72 -11.39
N GLY A 238 -7.05 -10.30 -10.44
CA GLY A 238 -7.75 -11.57 -10.63
C GLY A 238 -8.84 -11.56 -11.72
N ALA A 239 -9.33 -10.39 -12.11
CA ALA A 239 -10.34 -10.24 -13.16
C ALA A 239 -9.74 -10.04 -14.57
N LEU A 240 -8.42 -9.91 -14.72
CA LEU A 240 -7.80 -9.64 -16.02
C LEU A 240 -8.03 -10.77 -17.04
N ASN A 241 -7.98 -12.02 -16.59
CA ASN A 241 -8.04 -13.21 -17.44
C ASN A 241 -9.31 -14.05 -17.24
N ASP A 242 -10.29 -13.52 -16.51
CA ASP A 242 -11.49 -14.26 -16.12
C ASP A 242 -12.60 -14.24 -17.19
N ARG A 243 -13.80 -14.71 -16.85
CA ARG A 243 -14.95 -14.68 -17.78
C ARG A 243 -15.54 -13.30 -17.99
N TRP A 244 -15.34 -12.38 -17.04
CA TRP A 244 -15.84 -11.02 -17.10
C TRP A 244 -15.05 -10.21 -18.13
N SER A 245 -13.71 -10.29 -18.15
CA SER A 245 -12.89 -9.51 -19.10
C SER A 245 -13.11 -9.88 -20.56
N ARG A 246 -13.47 -11.14 -20.84
CA ARG A 246 -13.81 -11.63 -22.20
C ARG A 246 -15.03 -10.94 -22.83
N ARG A 247 -15.84 -10.24 -22.03
CA ARG A 247 -17.01 -9.49 -22.51
C ARG A 247 -16.64 -8.10 -23.02
N LEU A 248 -15.44 -7.61 -22.70
CA LEU A 248 -14.92 -6.31 -23.13
C LEU A 248 -14.57 -6.32 -24.63
N PRO A 249 -14.51 -5.15 -25.29
CA PRO A 249 -14.13 -5.02 -26.69
C PRO A 249 -12.62 -5.22 -26.87
N ASP A 250 -12.20 -6.47 -27.08
CA ASP A 250 -10.80 -6.86 -27.37
C ASP A 250 -9.78 -6.11 -26.49
N PRO A 251 -9.80 -6.33 -25.16
CA PRO A 251 -9.07 -5.48 -24.23
C PRO A 251 -7.56 -5.55 -24.47
N VAL A 252 -6.88 -4.40 -24.46
CA VAL A 252 -5.44 -4.34 -24.21
C VAL A 252 -5.24 -4.57 -22.73
N THR A 253 -4.68 -5.71 -22.35
CA THR A 253 -4.44 -6.04 -20.95
C THR A 253 -3.21 -5.28 -20.42
N ALA A 254 -3.43 -4.36 -19.50
CA ALA A 254 -2.42 -3.64 -18.74
C ALA A 254 -2.45 -4.06 -17.27
N MET A 255 -1.33 -3.90 -16.56
CA MET A 255 -1.28 -4.15 -15.11
C MET A 255 -0.36 -3.14 -14.43
N ALA A 256 -0.83 -2.54 -13.34
CA ALA A 256 -0.11 -1.56 -12.53
C ALA A 256 0.46 -2.22 -11.25
N SER A 257 1.75 -2.58 -11.29
CA SER A 257 2.47 -3.19 -10.16
C SER A 257 3.98 -2.97 -10.29
N GLY A 258 4.68 -2.78 -9.16
CA GLY A 258 6.16 -2.73 -9.17
C GLY A 258 6.79 -4.00 -9.74
N TRP A 259 6.11 -5.14 -9.57
CA TRP A 259 6.51 -6.44 -10.12
C TRP A 259 6.52 -6.49 -11.65
N MET A 260 5.85 -5.55 -12.33
CA MET A 260 5.88 -5.42 -13.79
C MET A 260 7.26 -5.02 -14.32
N ARG A 261 8.20 -4.66 -13.44
CA ARG A 261 9.63 -4.57 -13.75
C ARG A 261 10.20 -5.90 -14.24
N ILE A 262 9.66 -7.03 -13.80
CA ILE A 262 10.13 -8.37 -14.14
C ILE A 262 9.38 -8.87 -15.39
N ARG A 263 10.05 -8.86 -16.54
CA ARG A 263 9.48 -9.28 -17.85
C ARG A 263 8.82 -10.66 -17.82
N GLN A 264 9.36 -11.60 -17.04
CA GLN A 264 8.79 -12.95 -16.93
C GLN A 264 7.41 -12.94 -16.26
N ARG A 265 7.21 -12.14 -15.20
CA ARG A 265 5.91 -12.03 -14.51
C ARG A 265 4.84 -11.45 -15.45
N ALA A 266 5.18 -10.41 -16.22
CA ALA A 266 4.27 -9.85 -17.24
C ALA A 266 3.81 -10.90 -18.27
N ARG A 267 4.74 -11.73 -18.76
CA ARG A 267 4.42 -12.84 -19.70
C ARG A 267 3.54 -13.90 -19.06
N GLN A 268 3.85 -14.33 -17.84
CA GLN A 268 3.07 -15.35 -17.11
C GLN A 268 1.62 -14.91 -16.87
N ARG A 269 1.41 -13.60 -16.71
CA ARG A 269 0.09 -12.99 -16.48
C ARG A 269 -0.65 -12.54 -17.74
N ASN A 270 -0.08 -12.79 -18.94
CA ASN A 270 -0.60 -12.32 -20.23
C ASN A 270 -0.85 -10.80 -20.28
N VAL A 271 0.05 -10.03 -19.67
CA VAL A 271 -0.02 -8.57 -19.67
C VAL A 271 0.68 -8.04 -20.93
N GLU A 272 -0.08 -7.35 -21.80
CA GLU A 272 0.44 -6.68 -22.99
C GLU A 272 1.17 -5.38 -22.64
N LEU A 273 0.62 -4.62 -21.68
CA LEU A 273 1.15 -3.34 -21.23
C LEU A 273 1.54 -3.39 -19.74
N PRO A 274 2.77 -3.81 -19.41
CA PRO A 274 3.28 -3.75 -18.05
C PRO A 274 3.52 -2.29 -17.63
N LEU A 275 2.86 -1.86 -16.56
CA LEU A 275 3.00 -0.53 -15.94
C LEU A 275 3.68 -0.67 -14.59
N VAL A 276 4.88 -0.11 -14.45
CA VAL A 276 5.68 -0.17 -13.23
C VAL A 276 5.24 0.95 -12.28
N ILE A 277 4.03 0.80 -11.75
CA ILE A 277 3.43 1.69 -10.76
C ILE A 277 3.30 0.90 -9.47
N SER A 278 4.05 1.29 -8.44
CA SER A 278 4.04 0.64 -7.13
C SER A 278 3.60 1.60 -6.03
N ASP A 279 2.85 1.07 -5.06
CA ASP A 279 2.48 1.80 -3.84
C ASP A 279 3.46 1.59 -2.69
N HIS A 280 4.60 0.97 -2.97
CA HIS A 280 5.71 0.73 -2.03
C HIS A 280 6.99 1.40 -2.52
N CYS A 281 7.91 1.61 -1.59
CA CYS A 281 9.28 2.04 -1.89
C CYS A 281 10.00 1.03 -2.78
N ASP A 282 10.73 1.54 -3.78
CA ASP A 282 11.76 0.75 -4.46
C ASP A 282 13.05 0.65 -3.65
N TRP A 283 14.06 -0.05 -4.19
CA TRP A 283 15.34 -0.24 -3.52
C TRP A 283 16.04 1.08 -3.14
N GLU A 284 16.02 2.08 -4.03
CA GLU A 284 16.67 3.36 -3.79
C GLU A 284 15.92 4.14 -2.70
N GLU A 285 14.59 4.06 -2.69
CA GLU A 285 13.75 4.69 -1.68
C GLU A 285 13.88 4.04 -0.30
N LEU A 286 13.92 2.72 -0.21
CA LEU A 286 14.15 1.96 1.03
C LEU A 286 15.51 2.35 1.65
N THR A 287 16.57 2.26 0.85
CA THR A 287 17.95 2.54 1.31
C THR A 287 18.16 4.02 1.65
N ARG A 288 17.51 4.93 0.91
CA ARG A 288 17.48 6.36 1.23
C ARG A 288 16.75 6.62 2.55
N THR A 289 15.63 5.94 2.80
CA THR A 289 14.87 6.08 4.06
C THR A 289 15.71 5.68 5.25
N ILE A 290 16.37 4.52 5.20
CA ILE A 290 17.24 4.06 6.29
C ILE A 290 18.37 5.08 6.57
N ARG A 291 18.96 5.67 5.53
CA ARG A 291 20.00 6.71 5.70
C ARG A 291 19.47 7.99 6.34
N GLU A 292 18.30 8.46 5.93
CA GLU A 292 17.72 9.72 6.42
C GLU A 292 17.10 9.58 7.82
N VAL A 293 16.49 8.42 8.14
CA VAL A 293 16.02 8.10 9.50
C VAL A 293 17.19 7.92 10.46
N ALA A 294 18.32 7.38 9.97
CA ALA A 294 19.54 7.10 10.72
C ALA A 294 19.29 6.32 12.03
N PRO A 295 18.59 5.17 12.00
CA PRO A 295 18.27 4.42 13.20
C PRO A 295 19.50 3.70 13.75
N ARG A 296 19.45 3.33 15.03
CA ARG A 296 20.49 2.50 15.66
C ARG A 296 20.36 1.03 15.25
N GLU A 297 19.13 0.56 15.03
CA GLU A 297 18.83 -0.76 14.48
C GLU A 297 17.70 -0.69 13.44
N VAL A 298 17.83 -1.49 12.38
CA VAL A 298 16.78 -1.72 11.38
C VAL A 298 16.23 -3.13 11.54
N TRP A 299 14.93 -3.28 11.69
CA TRP A 299 14.26 -4.56 11.76
C TRP A 299 13.40 -4.70 10.51
N ILE A 300 13.68 -5.73 9.71
CA ILE A 300 13.15 -5.86 8.36
C ILE A 300 12.01 -6.86 8.39
N THR A 301 10.97 -6.59 7.63
CA THR A 301 9.83 -7.48 7.43
C THR A 301 9.30 -7.36 6.00
N HIS A 302 8.31 -8.17 5.62
CA HIS A 302 7.58 -8.09 4.35
C HIS A 302 8.52 -8.15 3.13
N GLY A 303 8.99 -9.34 2.74
CA GLY A 303 9.69 -9.55 1.47
C GLY A 303 11.05 -10.27 1.55
N ARG A 304 11.95 -9.95 0.61
CA ARG A 304 13.28 -10.59 0.45
C ARG A 304 14.33 -9.86 1.29
N GLU A 305 14.34 -10.17 2.58
CA GLU A 305 15.07 -9.46 3.63
C GLU A 305 16.61 -9.51 3.49
N ASP A 306 17.14 -10.59 2.90
CA ASP A 306 18.58 -10.88 2.79
C ASP A 306 19.39 -9.74 2.14
N ALA A 307 18.88 -9.16 1.06
CA ALA A 307 19.60 -8.14 0.32
C ALA A 307 19.66 -6.82 1.10
N LEU A 308 18.56 -6.42 1.74
CA LEU A 308 18.50 -5.22 2.56
C LEU A 308 19.31 -5.39 3.85
N MET A 309 19.29 -6.57 4.48
CA MET A 309 20.18 -6.92 5.59
C MET A 309 21.64 -6.81 5.19
N HIS A 310 22.03 -7.38 4.04
CA HIS A 310 23.39 -7.31 3.52
C HIS A 310 23.81 -5.86 3.26
N TRP A 311 22.95 -5.06 2.64
CA TRP A 311 23.20 -3.65 2.40
C TRP A 311 23.41 -2.87 3.72
N CYS A 312 22.58 -3.11 4.75
CA CYS A 312 22.76 -2.52 6.07
C CYS A 312 24.14 -2.87 6.66
N ALA A 313 24.57 -4.13 6.55
CA ALA A 313 25.88 -4.56 7.03
C ALA A 313 27.05 -3.85 6.31
N LEU A 314 26.96 -3.68 4.98
CA LEU A 314 27.95 -2.92 4.20
C LEU A 314 28.03 -1.44 4.62
N HIS A 315 26.92 -0.89 5.12
CA HIS A 315 26.82 0.48 5.61
C HIS A 315 27.01 0.61 7.14
N GLN A 316 27.46 -0.45 7.81
CA GLN A 316 27.69 -0.48 9.27
C GLN A 316 26.43 -0.18 10.10
N ILE A 317 25.26 -0.51 9.56
CA ILE A 317 23.96 -0.38 10.21
C ILE A 317 23.57 -1.77 10.74
N LYS A 318 23.24 -1.86 12.02
CA LYS A 318 22.80 -3.12 12.61
C LYS A 318 21.39 -3.42 12.12
N ALA A 319 21.19 -4.61 11.57
CA ALA A 319 19.89 -5.06 11.08
C ALA A 319 19.53 -6.48 11.54
N ARG A 320 18.23 -6.81 11.54
CA ARG A 320 17.73 -8.18 11.75
C ARG A 320 16.39 -8.39 11.03
N GLU A 321 16.07 -9.64 10.75
CA GLU A 321 14.77 -10.09 10.26
C GLU A 321 13.68 -10.15 11.35
N LEU A 322 12.44 -9.92 10.95
CA LEU A 322 11.21 -10.17 11.71
C LEU A 322 10.37 -11.17 10.90
N ASN A 323 10.52 -12.45 11.21
CA ASN A 323 9.75 -13.55 10.62
C ASN A 323 8.24 -13.46 10.97
N LEU A 324 7.48 -12.61 10.27
CA LEU A 324 6.02 -12.47 10.38
C LEU A 324 5.32 -13.41 9.36
N VAL A 325 4.12 -13.91 9.68
CA VAL A 325 3.33 -14.85 8.86
C VAL A 325 2.26 -14.12 8.06
N GLY A 326 2.04 -14.57 6.81
CA GLY A 326 0.93 -14.14 5.96
C GLY A 326 1.28 -13.05 4.95
N TYR A 327 2.55 -12.67 4.86
CA TYR A 327 3.05 -11.63 3.98
C TYR A 327 3.91 -12.26 2.87
N GLU A 328 3.27 -13.07 2.01
CA GLU A 328 3.86 -13.51 0.73
C GLU A 328 3.70 -12.39 -0.31
N ASP A 329 4.57 -12.34 -1.34
CA ASP A 329 4.62 -11.29 -2.38
C ASP A 329 3.19 -10.82 -2.74
N GLU A 330 2.90 -9.50 -2.73
CA GLU A 330 1.55 -8.92 -2.99
C GLU A 330 0.82 -9.50 -4.23
N ASP A 331 1.60 -10.11 -5.14
CA ASP A 331 1.24 -10.65 -6.44
C ASP A 331 1.28 -12.19 -6.53
N ASP A 332 1.16 -12.96 -5.44
CA ASP A 332 0.94 -14.41 -5.48
C ASP A 332 -0.53 -14.83 -5.26
#